data_AF-A0A9P5PSA6-F1
#
_entry.id   AF-A0A9P5PSA6-F1
#
_cell.length_a   1.000
_cell.length_b   1.000
_cell.length_c   1.000
_cell.angle_alpha   90.00
_cell.angle_beta   90.00
_cell.angle_gamma   90.00
#
_symmetry.space_group_name_H-M   'P 1'
#
loop_
_entity.id
_entity.type
_entity.pdbx_description
1 polymer ?
#
loop_
_entity_poly.entity_id
_entity_poly.type
_entity_poly.pdbx_seq_one_letter_code
_entity_poly.pdbx_strand_id
1 'polypeptide(L)'
;MSLPITSLTSSSKAEKLRPLEEIFFFKRRGQFRTREYWWGLEPGEIDIDSPLNTASVRSDIARLLSKRELTLVPSTDVIDTMLELTLYNHKHKLSQAASDGSGRRRCVEVLPAQPYTYKLRPGILNKKTPLFIIDSNSGTVQRFEYPYTNLPLFTLGCYPFYTLMHSCFALPREFQSEPQDIPLHSSIFHLAMRWRSTYPQTGIFSLPPDIAAMKAEGVASVNAAFGHFKSDYKSDSGSSSVKGLAYTPGRNVEWLQTVQPETPVSV
;
A
#
# COMPACT_ATOMS: atom_id res chain seq x y z
N MET A 1 -15.46 15.74 -18.04
CA MET A 1 -15.89 14.37 -18.43
C MET A 1 -14.83 13.40 -17.94
N SER A 2 -15.18 12.40 -17.13
CA SER A 2 -14.24 11.36 -16.68
C SER A 2 -14.15 10.30 -17.79
N LEU A 3 -12.95 10.02 -18.28
CA LEU A 3 -12.74 9.00 -19.32
C LEU A 3 -12.54 7.63 -18.66
N PRO A 4 -13.11 6.56 -19.21
CA PRO A 4 -12.93 5.24 -18.62
C PRO A 4 -11.48 4.79 -18.81
N ILE A 5 -10.88 4.21 -17.76
CA ILE A 5 -9.50 3.72 -17.82
C ILE A 5 -9.32 2.61 -18.87
N THR A 6 -10.41 1.94 -19.26
CA THR A 6 -10.43 0.91 -20.30
C THR A 6 -10.16 1.45 -21.70
N SER A 7 -10.23 2.77 -21.89
CA SER A 7 -9.81 3.45 -23.13
C SER A 7 -8.31 3.75 -23.16
N LEU A 8 -7.61 3.62 -22.03
CA LEU A 8 -6.17 3.84 -21.94
C LEU A 8 -5.40 2.62 -22.44
N THR A 9 -4.37 2.87 -23.25
CA THR A 9 -3.48 1.84 -23.80
C THR A 9 -2.06 2.40 -24.00
N SER A 10 -1.08 1.51 -24.12
CA SER A 10 0.29 1.82 -24.53
C SER A 10 0.51 1.66 -26.05
N SER A 11 -0.54 1.31 -26.81
CA SER A 11 -0.49 1.15 -28.26
C SER A 11 -1.19 2.30 -28.98
N SER A 12 -0.57 2.81 -30.04
CA SER A 12 -1.19 3.82 -30.91
C SER A 12 -2.23 3.26 -31.88
N LYS A 13 -2.38 1.94 -31.99
CA LYS A 13 -3.22 1.29 -33.00
C LYS A 13 -4.51 0.76 -32.37
N ALA A 14 -5.65 1.37 -32.69
CA ALA A 14 -6.96 0.98 -32.18
C ALA A 14 -7.32 -0.49 -32.50
N GLU A 15 -6.93 -0.98 -33.67
CA GLU A 15 -7.10 -2.39 -34.07
C GLU A 15 -6.29 -3.37 -33.22
N LYS A 16 -5.31 -2.87 -32.47
CA LYS A 16 -4.45 -3.66 -31.58
C LYS A 16 -4.78 -3.45 -30.11
N LEU A 17 -5.97 -2.92 -29.82
CA LEU A 17 -6.44 -2.82 -28.44
C LEU A 17 -6.40 -4.20 -27.79
N ARG A 18 -5.64 -4.25 -26.70
CA ARG A 18 -5.48 -5.47 -25.93
C ARG A 18 -6.79 -5.82 -25.20
N PRO A 19 -7.01 -7.09 -24.84
CA PRO A 19 -8.16 -7.47 -24.04
C PRO A 19 -8.18 -6.73 -22.70
N LEU A 20 -9.37 -6.65 -22.10
CA LEU A 20 -9.49 -6.18 -20.72
C LEU A 20 -9.06 -7.31 -19.78
N GLU A 21 -8.33 -6.93 -18.73
CA GLU A 21 -7.87 -7.80 -17.66
C GLU A 21 -8.13 -7.13 -16.31
N GLU A 22 -8.42 -7.95 -15.31
CA GLU A 22 -8.49 -7.50 -13.94
C GLU A 22 -7.10 -7.50 -13.29
N ILE A 23 -6.76 -6.38 -12.66
CA ILE A 23 -5.56 -6.25 -11.83
C ILE A 23 -5.97 -6.15 -10.36
N PHE A 24 -5.26 -6.86 -9.50
CA PHE A 24 -5.34 -6.70 -8.05
C PHE A 24 -4.21 -5.80 -7.56
N PHE A 25 -4.55 -4.74 -6.83
CA PHE A 25 -3.56 -3.79 -6.31
C PHE A 25 -2.83 -4.33 -5.08
N PHE A 26 -3.49 -5.23 -4.34
CA PHE A 26 -2.98 -5.75 -3.10
C PHE A 26 -3.05 -7.28 -3.02
N LYS A 27 -1.91 -7.95 -3.23
CA LYS A 27 -1.82 -9.43 -3.28
C LYS A 27 -1.12 -10.07 -2.07
N ARG A 28 -0.53 -9.29 -1.17
CA ARG A 28 0.41 -9.83 -0.15
C ARG A 28 -0.24 -9.94 1.21
N ARG A 29 -0.57 -11.17 1.65
CA ARG A 29 -1.13 -11.50 2.98
C ARG A 29 -0.28 -11.09 4.20
N GLY A 30 0.98 -10.73 3.99
CA GLY A 30 1.86 -10.27 5.06
C GLY A 30 1.41 -8.92 5.66
N GLN A 31 1.46 -8.81 6.99
CA GLN A 31 1.19 -7.58 7.76
C GLN A 31 -0.27 -7.11 7.71
N PHE A 32 -1.24 -8.00 7.44
CA PHE A 32 -2.67 -7.66 7.46
C PHE A 32 -3.12 -7.12 8.80
N ARG A 33 -2.71 -7.76 9.89
CA ARG A 33 -3.03 -7.35 11.26
C ARG A 33 -2.67 -5.91 11.55
N THR A 34 -1.47 -5.53 11.12
CA THR A 34 -1.03 -4.15 11.24
C THR A 34 -1.93 -3.23 10.44
N ARG A 35 -2.24 -3.57 9.19
CA ARG A 35 -3.10 -2.73 8.33
C ARG A 35 -4.52 -2.63 8.88
N GLU A 36 -5.12 -3.74 9.29
CA GLU A 36 -6.44 -3.79 9.92
C GLU A 36 -6.48 -2.84 11.12
N TYR A 37 -5.43 -2.82 11.95
CA TYR A 37 -5.32 -1.85 13.03
C TYR A 37 -5.50 -0.41 12.52
N TRP A 38 -4.66 0.00 11.57
CA TRP A 38 -4.62 1.38 11.08
C TRP A 38 -5.87 1.76 10.28
N TRP A 39 -6.48 0.79 9.60
CA TRP A 39 -7.71 0.95 8.84
C TRP A 39 -8.96 0.93 9.74
N GLY A 40 -8.78 0.73 11.05
CA GLY A 40 -9.89 0.65 12.00
C GLY A 40 -10.73 -0.62 11.84
N LEU A 41 -10.16 -1.65 11.24
CA LEU A 41 -10.79 -2.94 11.02
C LEU A 41 -10.43 -3.92 12.13
N GLU A 42 -11.27 -4.94 12.28
CA GLU A 42 -11.07 -6.10 13.13
C GLU A 42 -10.22 -7.18 12.45
N PRO A 43 -9.60 -8.10 13.23
CA PRO A 43 -8.83 -9.19 12.67
C PRO A 43 -9.63 -10.04 11.65
N GLY A 44 -9.14 -10.09 10.41
CA GLY A 44 -9.69 -10.93 9.34
C GLY A 44 -10.65 -10.18 8.42
N GLU A 45 -10.90 -8.89 8.67
CA GLU A 45 -11.82 -8.10 7.84
C GLU A 45 -11.19 -7.61 6.52
N ILE A 46 -9.86 -7.64 6.36
CA ILE A 46 -9.26 -7.38 5.04
C ILE A 46 -9.52 -8.59 4.13
N ASP A 47 -10.37 -8.38 3.14
CA ASP A 47 -10.64 -9.31 2.05
C ASP A 47 -9.83 -8.96 0.80
N ILE A 48 -8.85 -9.81 0.45
CA ILE A 48 -8.02 -9.61 -0.76
C ILE A 48 -8.74 -9.93 -2.06
N ASP A 49 -9.74 -10.80 -1.99
CA ASP A 49 -10.49 -11.25 -3.15
C ASP A 49 -11.70 -10.33 -3.37
N SER A 50 -11.82 -9.29 -2.54
CA SER A 50 -12.82 -8.24 -2.66
C SER A 50 -12.75 -7.56 -4.03
N PRO A 51 -13.90 -7.28 -4.68
CA PRO A 51 -13.94 -6.48 -5.91
C PRO A 51 -13.42 -5.05 -5.68
N LEU A 52 -13.35 -4.58 -4.43
CA LEU A 52 -12.74 -3.31 -4.07
C LEU A 52 -11.21 -3.31 -4.24
N ASN A 53 -10.57 -4.47 -4.35
CA ASN A 53 -9.14 -4.59 -4.60
C ASN A 53 -8.79 -4.71 -6.09
N THR A 54 -9.79 -4.71 -6.99
CA THR A 54 -9.59 -4.91 -8.42
C THR A 54 -9.95 -3.71 -9.27
N ALA A 55 -9.35 -3.63 -10.46
CA ALA A 55 -9.80 -2.75 -11.53
C ALA A 55 -9.66 -3.46 -12.88
N SER A 56 -10.64 -3.25 -13.76
CA SER A 56 -10.58 -3.69 -15.15
C SER A 56 -9.84 -2.66 -16.01
N VAL A 57 -8.74 -3.06 -16.64
CA VAL A 57 -7.92 -2.21 -17.52
C VAL A 57 -7.49 -3.00 -18.75
N ARG A 58 -6.95 -2.35 -19.78
CA ARG A 58 -6.35 -3.06 -20.93
C ARG A 58 -5.12 -3.85 -20.48
N SER A 59 -4.85 -5.03 -21.02
CA SER A 59 -3.79 -5.92 -20.52
C SER A 59 -2.38 -5.33 -20.59
N ASP A 60 -2.12 -4.44 -21.54
CA ASP A 60 -0.87 -3.70 -21.58
C ASP A 60 -0.76 -2.68 -20.45
N ILE A 61 -1.85 -2.02 -20.07
CA ILE A 61 -1.92 -1.18 -18.86
C ILE A 61 -1.83 -2.03 -17.59
N ALA A 62 -2.51 -3.16 -17.52
CA ALA A 62 -2.40 -4.11 -16.40
C ALA A 62 -0.96 -4.54 -16.17
N ARG A 63 -0.23 -4.83 -17.26
CA ARG A 63 1.20 -5.15 -17.25
C ARG A 63 2.03 -3.99 -16.71
N LEU A 64 1.78 -2.76 -17.17
CA LEU A 64 2.52 -1.58 -16.70
C LEU A 64 2.28 -1.30 -15.21
N LEU A 65 1.04 -1.41 -14.74
CA LEU A 65 0.71 -1.30 -13.31
C LEU A 65 1.40 -2.40 -12.50
N SER A 66 1.26 -3.67 -12.91
CA SER A 66 1.86 -4.82 -12.22
C SER A 66 3.38 -4.76 -12.12
N LYS A 67 4.03 -4.19 -13.14
CA LYS A 67 5.49 -3.97 -13.18
C LYS A 67 5.93 -2.67 -12.52
N ARG A 68 5.01 -1.91 -11.89
CA ARG A 68 5.30 -0.61 -11.28
C ARG A 68 5.92 0.40 -12.24
N GLU A 69 5.59 0.26 -13.53
CA GLU A 69 5.87 1.26 -14.55
C GLU A 69 4.82 2.37 -14.53
N LEU A 70 3.61 2.07 -14.02
CA LEU A 70 2.56 3.04 -13.73
C LEU A 70 2.01 2.81 -12.34
N THR A 71 1.34 3.83 -11.78
CA THR A 71 0.55 3.66 -10.57
C THR A 71 -0.66 4.59 -10.53
N LEU A 72 -1.68 4.18 -9.79
CA LEU A 72 -2.91 4.95 -9.54
C LEU A 72 -2.84 5.59 -8.17
N VAL A 73 -2.84 6.92 -8.14
CA VAL A 73 -2.81 7.70 -6.91
C VAL A 73 -4.21 8.27 -6.68
N PRO A 74 -4.85 8.02 -5.52
CA PRO A 74 -6.11 8.68 -5.19
C PRO A 74 -5.98 10.21 -5.21
N SER A 75 -7.10 10.94 -5.25
CA SER A 75 -7.08 12.40 -5.08
C SER A 75 -6.46 12.81 -3.74
N THR A 76 -5.96 14.05 -3.67
CA THR A 76 -5.36 14.61 -2.45
C THR A 76 -6.35 14.56 -1.28
N ASP A 77 -7.60 14.96 -1.48
CA ASP A 77 -8.63 14.93 -0.42
C ASP A 77 -8.84 13.53 0.17
N VAL A 78 -8.77 12.50 -0.67
CA VAL A 78 -8.88 11.10 -0.23
C VAL A 78 -7.64 10.72 0.59
N ILE A 79 -6.45 11.11 0.16
CA ILE A 79 -5.20 10.83 0.89
C ILE A 79 -5.17 11.55 2.23
N ASP A 80 -5.63 12.81 2.29
CA ASP A 80 -5.71 13.58 3.52
C ASP A 80 -6.70 12.94 4.50
N THR A 81 -7.87 12.51 4.02
CA THR A 81 -8.84 11.75 4.80
C THR A 81 -8.25 10.45 5.36
N MET A 82 -7.47 9.72 4.55
CA MET A 82 -6.78 8.50 4.99
C MET A 82 -5.70 8.78 6.04
N LEU A 83 -4.99 9.91 5.92
CA LEU A 83 -4.00 10.36 6.89
C LEU A 83 -4.65 10.74 8.22
N GLU A 84 -5.71 11.55 8.19
CA GLU A 84 -6.50 11.90 9.37
C GLU A 84 -7.01 10.66 10.09
N LEU A 85 -7.60 9.71 9.35
CA LEU A 85 -8.06 8.44 9.91
C LEU A 85 -6.92 7.65 10.56
N THR A 86 -5.78 7.54 9.88
CA THR A 86 -4.61 6.80 10.40
C THR A 86 -4.09 7.45 11.69
N LEU A 87 -4.04 8.79 11.74
CA LEU A 87 -3.63 9.55 12.92
C LEU A 87 -4.65 9.45 14.06
N TYR A 88 -5.94 9.40 13.74
CA TYR A 88 -7.00 9.17 14.71
C TYR A 88 -6.89 7.77 15.33
N ASN A 89 -6.84 6.73 14.50
CA ASN A 89 -6.73 5.33 14.94
C ASN A 89 -5.43 5.05 15.70
N HIS A 90 -4.37 5.83 15.47
CA HIS A 90 -3.13 5.77 16.26
C HIS A 90 -3.36 6.00 17.75
N LYS A 91 -4.28 6.90 18.11
CA LYS A 91 -4.51 7.37 19.49
C LYS A 91 -5.43 6.46 20.30
N HIS A 92 -6.11 5.51 19.63
CA HIS A 92 -7.17 4.69 20.23
C HIS A 92 -6.73 3.23 20.39
N LYS A 93 -7.19 2.57 21.46
CA LYS A 93 -6.84 1.17 21.75
C LYS A 93 -7.69 0.21 20.92
N LEU A 94 -7.20 -1.03 20.76
CA LEU A 94 -7.99 -2.10 20.14
C LEU A 94 -9.26 -2.43 20.93
N SER A 95 -9.17 -2.38 22.26
CA SER A 95 -10.24 -2.77 23.18
C SER A 95 -11.28 -1.67 23.44
N GLN A 96 -11.09 -0.47 22.88
CA GLN A 96 -12.12 0.58 22.95
C GLN A 96 -13.17 0.29 21.88
N ALA A 97 -14.32 -0.20 22.32
CA ALA A 97 -15.43 -0.53 21.44
C ALA A 97 -15.89 0.73 20.69
N ALA A 98 -16.16 0.60 19.39
CA ALA A 98 -16.68 1.71 18.58
C ALA A 98 -18.05 2.23 19.05
N SER A 99 -18.77 1.45 19.87
CA SER A 99 -20.14 1.72 20.32
C SER A 99 -20.31 2.96 21.20
N ASP A 100 -19.24 3.49 21.81
CA ASP A 100 -19.28 4.73 22.61
C ASP A 100 -18.75 5.96 21.84
N GLY A 101 -18.43 5.83 20.55
CA GLY A 101 -17.84 6.89 19.73
C GLY A 101 -16.40 7.26 20.10
N SER A 102 -15.79 6.55 21.05
CA SER A 102 -14.41 6.73 21.53
C SER A 102 -13.44 5.68 20.99
N GLY A 103 -13.91 4.70 20.21
CA GLY A 103 -13.09 3.67 19.58
C GLY A 103 -12.40 4.10 18.27
N ARG A 104 -11.67 3.16 17.65
CA ARG A 104 -11.14 3.34 16.29
C ARG A 104 -12.28 3.55 15.29
N ARG A 105 -12.07 4.39 14.29
CA ARG A 105 -13.02 4.61 13.18
C ARG A 105 -12.70 3.66 12.04
N ARG A 106 -13.71 3.02 11.47
CA ARG A 106 -13.54 2.08 10.36
C ARG A 106 -13.31 2.83 9.06
N CYS A 107 -12.39 2.34 8.22
CA CYS A 107 -12.10 3.01 6.96
C CYS A 107 -13.33 3.13 6.06
N VAL A 108 -14.20 2.11 6.04
CA VAL A 108 -15.41 2.10 5.21
C VAL A 108 -16.51 3.06 5.69
N GLU A 109 -16.44 3.54 6.93
CA GLU A 109 -17.37 4.56 7.46
C GLU A 109 -16.89 5.97 7.09
N VAL A 110 -15.58 6.19 7.09
CA VAL A 110 -14.96 7.48 6.76
C VAL A 110 -14.85 7.66 5.24
N LEU A 111 -14.53 6.59 4.52
CA LEU A 111 -14.43 6.52 3.07
C LEU A 111 -15.35 5.38 2.60
N PRO A 112 -16.60 5.66 2.22
CA PRO A 112 -17.55 4.61 1.84
C PRO A 112 -17.14 3.87 0.57
N ALA A 113 -17.62 2.64 0.41
CA ALA A 113 -17.37 1.85 -0.79
C ALA A 113 -18.12 2.43 -2.00
N GLN A 114 -17.47 3.38 -2.67
CA GLN A 114 -17.98 4.07 -3.85
C GLN A 114 -16.86 4.27 -4.88
N PRO A 115 -17.19 4.66 -6.13
CA PRO A 115 -16.16 5.02 -7.10
C PRO A 115 -15.34 6.23 -6.63
N TYR A 116 -14.02 6.13 -6.78
CA TYR A 116 -13.07 7.20 -6.44
C TYR A 116 -12.31 7.69 -7.67
N THR A 117 -11.82 8.91 -7.57
CA THR A 117 -11.03 9.54 -8.64
C THR A 117 -9.54 9.33 -8.40
N TYR A 118 -8.85 8.91 -9.46
CA TYR A 118 -7.44 8.56 -9.45
C TYR A 118 -6.68 9.33 -10.51
N LYS A 119 -5.47 9.78 -10.14
CA LYS A 119 -4.48 10.29 -11.08
C LYS A 119 -3.51 9.16 -11.42
N LEU A 120 -3.34 8.87 -12.69
CA LEU A 120 -2.30 7.96 -13.15
C LEU A 120 -0.95 8.69 -13.14
N ARG A 121 0.07 8.07 -12.54
CA ARG A 121 1.42 8.63 -12.45
C ARG A 121 2.45 7.64 -13.02
N PRO A 122 3.58 8.13 -13.55
CA PRO A 122 4.72 7.28 -13.84
C PRO A 122 5.20 6.59 -12.57
N GLY A 123 5.49 5.29 -12.66
CA GLY A 123 6.15 4.56 -11.58
C GLY A 123 7.68 4.58 -11.69
N ILE A 124 8.35 4.05 -10.68
CA ILE A 124 9.81 3.98 -10.52
C ILE A 124 10.50 3.18 -11.60
N LEU A 125 9.78 2.25 -12.25
CA LEU A 125 10.30 1.44 -13.36
C LEU A 125 9.82 1.92 -14.73
N ASN A 126 9.17 3.11 -14.81
CA ASN A 126 8.62 3.60 -16.06
C ASN A 126 9.71 3.83 -17.10
N LYS A 127 9.55 3.21 -18.28
CA LYS A 127 10.48 3.34 -19.41
C LYS A 127 10.14 4.48 -20.38
N LYS A 128 9.50 5.54 -19.88
CA LYS A 128 8.95 6.66 -20.66
C LYS A 128 8.02 6.18 -21.79
N THR A 129 7.22 5.14 -21.49
CA THR A 129 6.32 4.52 -22.50
C THR A 129 5.20 5.50 -22.85
N PRO A 130 4.97 5.88 -24.12
CA PRO A 130 3.86 6.76 -24.46
C PRO A 130 2.52 6.08 -24.17
N LEU A 131 1.55 6.87 -23.72
CA LEU A 131 0.19 6.41 -23.45
C LEU A 131 -0.78 7.02 -24.45
N PHE A 132 -1.86 6.31 -24.70
CA PHE A 132 -2.90 6.72 -25.63
C PHE A 132 -4.26 6.50 -25.01
N ILE A 133 -5.16 7.45 -25.22
CA ILE A 133 -6.58 7.25 -24.98
C ILE A 133 -7.24 7.14 -26.34
N ILE A 134 -7.98 6.05 -26.53
CA ILE A 134 -8.75 5.81 -27.75
C ILE A 134 -10.23 5.90 -27.39
N ASP A 135 -10.90 6.92 -27.91
CA ASP A 135 -12.35 7.05 -27.81
C ASP A 135 -13.01 6.02 -28.73
N SER A 136 -13.77 5.10 -28.16
CA SER A 136 -14.43 4.03 -28.91
C SER A 136 -15.58 4.54 -29.80
N ASN A 137 -16.15 5.70 -29.48
CA ASN A 137 -17.27 6.27 -30.24
C ASN A 137 -16.79 7.09 -31.43
N SER A 138 -15.76 7.93 -31.24
CA SER A 138 -15.24 8.81 -32.30
C SER A 138 -14.04 8.23 -33.05
N GLY A 139 -13.38 7.20 -32.50
CA GLY A 139 -12.10 6.70 -33.00
C GLY A 139 -10.92 7.64 -32.74
N THR A 140 -11.15 8.75 -32.03
CA THR A 140 -10.11 9.74 -31.75
C THR A 140 -9.03 9.15 -30.86
N VAL A 141 -7.77 9.34 -31.25
CA VAL A 141 -6.60 8.89 -30.50
C VAL A 141 -5.90 10.11 -29.92
N GLN A 142 -5.88 10.22 -28.60
CA GLN A 142 -5.09 11.22 -27.90
C GLN A 142 -3.83 10.58 -27.35
N ARG A 143 -2.67 11.18 -27.65
CA ARG A 143 -1.36 10.71 -27.20
C ARG A 143 -0.87 11.54 -26.01
N PHE A 144 -0.29 10.85 -25.02
CA PHE A 144 0.28 11.44 -23.81
C PHE A 144 1.73 11.00 -23.66
N GLU A 145 2.61 11.99 -23.63
CA GLU A 145 4.04 11.78 -23.41
C GLU A 145 4.39 11.84 -21.93
N TYR A 146 5.44 11.11 -21.55
CA TYR A 146 6.05 11.21 -20.22
C TYR A 146 6.43 12.68 -19.95
N PRO A 147 6.20 13.22 -18.73
CA PRO A 147 5.77 12.56 -17.48
C PRO A 147 4.24 12.51 -17.28
N TYR A 148 3.47 12.65 -18.37
CA TYR A 148 2.02 12.57 -18.41
C TYR A 148 1.29 13.66 -17.59
N THR A 149 1.80 14.90 -17.65
CA THR A 149 1.23 16.04 -16.90
C THR A 149 -0.24 16.29 -17.17
N ASN A 150 -0.70 16.01 -18.39
CA ASN A 150 -2.04 16.32 -18.87
C ASN A 150 -2.97 15.09 -18.99
N LEU A 151 -2.61 13.95 -18.37
CA LEU A 151 -3.53 12.81 -18.34
C LEU A 151 -4.82 13.18 -17.58
N PRO A 152 -5.99 12.73 -18.06
CA PRO A 152 -7.23 12.91 -17.33
C PRO A 152 -7.22 12.13 -16.03
N LEU A 153 -8.10 12.52 -15.13
CA LEU A 153 -8.43 11.72 -13.96
C LEU A 153 -9.34 10.55 -14.37
N PHE A 154 -9.15 9.42 -13.69
CA PHE A 154 -9.92 8.20 -13.93
C PHE A 154 -10.80 7.90 -12.72
N THR A 155 -12.08 7.63 -12.95
CA THR A 155 -12.99 7.18 -11.89
C THR A 155 -13.04 5.65 -11.87
N LEU A 156 -12.69 5.03 -10.75
CA LEU A 156 -12.57 3.58 -10.60
C LEU A 156 -13.31 3.10 -9.35
N GLY A 157 -13.85 1.87 -9.41
CA GLY A 157 -14.50 1.20 -8.28
C GLY A 157 -13.53 0.58 -7.25
N CYS A 158 -12.23 0.55 -7.54
CA CYS A 158 -11.24 0.09 -6.57
C CYS A 158 -11.17 1.05 -5.38
N TYR A 159 -10.92 0.51 -4.20
CA TYR A 159 -10.93 1.24 -2.94
C TYR A 159 -9.54 1.84 -2.62
N PRO A 160 -9.45 3.10 -2.15
CA PRO A 160 -8.19 3.84 -2.01
C PRO A 160 -7.15 3.15 -1.13
N PHE A 161 -7.57 2.43 -0.09
CA PHE A 161 -6.66 1.74 0.82
C PHE A 161 -5.88 0.61 0.13
N TYR A 162 -6.48 -0.10 -0.82
CA TYR A 162 -5.80 -1.12 -1.61
C TYR A 162 -4.82 -0.52 -2.62
N THR A 163 -5.24 0.55 -3.31
CA THR A 163 -4.42 1.21 -4.34
C THR A 163 -3.25 2.00 -3.75
N LEU A 164 -3.40 2.61 -2.57
CA LEU A 164 -2.31 3.34 -1.90
C LEU A 164 -1.11 2.44 -1.61
N MET A 165 -1.37 1.20 -1.23
CA MET A 165 -0.30 0.22 -0.97
C MET A 165 0.48 -0.11 -2.23
N HIS A 166 -0.19 -0.25 -3.38
CA HIS A 166 0.48 -0.37 -4.66
C HIS A 166 1.33 0.86 -4.96
N SER A 167 0.75 2.06 -4.80
CA SER A 167 1.40 3.34 -5.09
C SER A 167 2.64 3.62 -4.27
N CYS A 168 2.66 3.28 -2.98
CA CYS A 168 3.87 3.44 -2.16
C CYS A 168 5.09 2.66 -2.72
N PHE A 169 4.87 1.48 -3.31
CA PHE A 169 5.98 0.70 -3.88
C PHE A 169 6.31 1.09 -5.32
N ALA A 170 5.42 1.80 -5.99
CA ALA A 170 5.55 2.16 -7.38
C ALA A 170 6.02 3.60 -7.60
N LEU A 171 5.79 4.54 -6.67
CA LEU A 171 6.25 5.92 -6.86
C LEU A 171 7.79 6.05 -6.76
N PRO A 172 8.45 6.79 -7.66
CA PRO A 172 9.88 7.05 -7.57
C PRO A 172 10.19 7.99 -6.41
N ARG A 173 11.36 7.81 -5.78
CA ARG A 173 11.84 8.74 -4.74
C ARG A 173 12.10 10.14 -5.30
N GLU A 174 12.41 10.27 -6.59
CA GLU A 174 12.65 11.55 -7.27
C GLU A 174 11.39 12.42 -7.39
N PHE A 175 10.17 11.88 -7.21
CA PHE A 175 8.98 12.72 -7.08
C PHE A 175 8.94 13.51 -5.76
N GLN A 176 9.92 13.32 -4.87
CA GLN A 176 10.18 14.17 -3.71
C GLN A 176 10.84 15.52 -4.09
N SER A 177 11.20 15.74 -5.37
CA SER A 177 11.89 16.96 -5.81
C SER A 177 11.00 18.00 -6.46
N GLU A 178 9.79 17.64 -6.91
CA GLU A 178 8.85 18.60 -7.50
C GLU A 178 8.04 19.27 -6.39
N PRO A 179 8.19 20.60 -6.14
CA PRO A 179 7.68 21.27 -4.93
C PRO A 179 6.18 21.05 -4.67
N GLN A 180 5.40 20.87 -5.73
CA GLN A 180 3.94 20.69 -5.64
C GLN A 180 3.53 19.24 -5.30
N ASP A 181 4.37 18.25 -5.60
CA ASP A 181 4.07 16.82 -5.40
C ASP A 181 4.73 16.24 -4.12
N ILE A 182 5.64 16.99 -3.47
CA ILE A 182 6.31 16.58 -2.20
C ILE A 182 5.31 16.20 -1.09
N PRO A 183 4.29 17.03 -0.78
CA PRO A 183 3.37 16.71 0.31
C PRO A 183 2.60 15.42 0.04
N LEU A 184 2.16 15.22 -1.21
CA LEU A 184 1.41 14.04 -1.64
C LEU A 184 2.25 12.77 -1.54
N HIS A 185 3.46 12.77 -2.11
CA HIS A 185 4.36 11.63 -2.03
C HIS A 185 4.71 11.30 -0.57
N SER A 186 5.01 12.34 0.22
CA SER A 186 5.32 12.20 1.65
C SER A 186 4.16 11.56 2.40
N SER A 187 2.92 12.02 2.20
CA SER A 187 1.72 11.44 2.82
C SER A 187 1.51 9.98 2.43
N ILE A 188 1.64 9.62 1.15
CA ILE A 188 1.52 8.23 0.68
C ILE A 188 2.58 7.35 1.34
N PHE A 189 3.83 7.79 1.36
CA PHE A 189 4.93 7.04 1.97
C PHE A 189 4.74 6.90 3.48
N HIS A 190 4.40 7.98 4.19
CA HIS A 190 4.16 7.96 5.63
C HIS A 190 3.00 7.05 6.00
N LEU A 191 1.88 7.11 5.27
CA LEU A 191 0.73 6.22 5.45
C LEU A 191 1.15 4.76 5.29
N ALA A 192 1.72 4.42 4.14
CA ALA A 192 2.07 3.04 3.84
C ALA A 192 3.16 2.49 4.78
N MET A 193 4.13 3.31 5.21
CA MET A 193 5.12 2.90 6.19
C MET A 193 4.52 2.70 7.58
N ARG A 194 3.65 3.61 8.04
CA ARG A 194 2.91 3.42 9.30
C ARG A 194 2.09 2.13 9.27
N TRP A 195 1.41 1.86 8.16
CA TRP A 195 0.61 0.65 8.01
C TRP A 195 1.40 -0.67 8.02
N ARG A 196 2.73 -0.59 7.91
CA ARG A 196 3.64 -1.73 8.04
C ARG A 196 4.25 -1.84 9.43
N SER A 197 4.36 -0.72 10.15
CA SER A 197 4.92 -0.66 11.51
C SER A 197 3.97 -1.27 12.52
N THR A 198 4.51 -2.05 13.45
CA THR A 198 3.75 -2.57 14.60
C THR A 198 2.94 -1.47 15.27
N TYR A 199 1.67 -1.75 15.57
CA TYR A 199 0.81 -0.80 16.24
C TYR A 199 1.31 -0.52 17.67
N PRO A 200 1.14 0.71 18.19
CA PRO A 200 1.83 1.21 19.38
C PRO A 200 1.46 0.55 20.72
N GLN A 201 0.52 -0.40 20.77
CA GLN A 201 0.09 -1.01 22.03
C GLN A 201 0.18 -2.54 22.01
N THR A 202 0.70 -3.08 23.11
CA THR A 202 0.86 -4.49 23.50
C THR A 202 -0.47 -5.21 23.76
N GLY A 203 -1.49 -4.97 22.93
CA GLY A 203 -2.65 -5.85 22.85
C GLY A 203 -2.29 -7.04 21.96
N ILE A 204 -2.22 -8.24 22.54
CA ILE A 204 -2.07 -9.47 21.76
C ILE A 204 -3.31 -9.59 20.88
N PHE A 205 -3.16 -9.40 19.57
CA PHE A 205 -4.12 -9.95 18.62
C PHE A 205 -4.07 -11.47 18.81
N SER A 206 -5.14 -12.06 19.34
CA SER A 206 -5.29 -13.51 19.24
C SER A 206 -5.34 -13.87 17.75
N LEU A 207 -4.37 -14.67 17.30
CA LEU A 207 -4.38 -15.13 15.91
C LEU A 207 -5.59 -16.05 15.74
N PRO A 208 -6.42 -15.84 14.71
CA PRO A 208 -7.37 -16.84 14.25
C PRO A 208 -6.65 -18.16 13.99
N PRO A 209 -7.32 -19.31 14.24
CA PRO A 209 -6.66 -20.62 14.24
C PRO A 209 -5.92 -20.95 12.94
N ASP A 210 -6.45 -20.50 11.80
CA ASP A 210 -5.89 -20.69 10.46
C ASP A 210 -4.56 -19.92 10.26
N ILE A 211 -4.49 -18.66 10.68
CA ILE A 211 -3.26 -17.86 10.60
C ILE A 211 -2.23 -18.32 11.66
N ALA A 212 -2.70 -18.75 12.83
CA ALA A 212 -1.85 -19.39 13.84
C ALA A 212 -1.21 -20.67 13.29
N ALA A 213 -2.00 -21.50 12.61
CA ALA A 213 -1.53 -22.73 11.95
C ALA A 213 -0.53 -22.42 10.83
N MET A 214 -0.81 -21.47 9.93
CA MET A 214 0.12 -21.07 8.86
C MET A 214 1.44 -20.52 9.42
N LYS A 215 1.39 -19.75 10.51
CA LYS A 215 2.60 -19.24 11.18
C LYS A 215 3.39 -20.38 11.83
N ALA A 216 2.71 -21.31 12.48
CA ALA A 216 3.34 -22.49 13.08
C ALA A 216 4.00 -23.38 12.01
N GLU A 217 3.34 -23.57 10.87
CA GLU A 217 3.85 -24.33 9.73
C GLU A 217 5.07 -23.65 9.09
N GLY A 218 5.02 -22.32 8.92
CA GLY A 218 6.18 -21.55 8.45
C GLY A 218 7.38 -21.62 9.39
N VAL A 219 7.15 -21.54 10.71
CA VAL A 219 8.20 -21.70 11.73
C VAL A 219 8.75 -23.13 11.74
N ALA A 220 7.89 -24.14 11.61
CA ALA A 220 8.30 -25.55 11.54
C ALA A 220 9.13 -25.82 10.28
N SER A 221 8.75 -25.27 9.13
CA SER A 221 9.48 -25.39 7.86
C SER A 221 10.87 -24.75 7.94
N VAL A 222 10.98 -23.55 8.52
CA VAL A 222 12.27 -22.89 8.76
C VAL A 222 13.13 -23.70 9.72
N ASN A 223 12.57 -24.18 10.84
CA ASN A 223 13.30 -24.99 11.80
C ASN A 223 13.75 -26.33 11.22
N ALA A 224 12.94 -26.96 10.37
CA ALA A 224 13.29 -28.19 9.66
C ALA A 224 14.44 -27.95 8.66
N ALA A 225 14.40 -26.83 7.92
CA ALA A 225 15.48 -26.44 7.01
C ALA A 225 16.80 -26.15 7.77
N PHE A 226 16.73 -25.48 8.93
CA PHE A 226 17.88 -25.29 9.81
C PHE A 226 18.37 -26.59 10.46
N GLY A 227 17.47 -27.52 10.77
CA GLY A 227 17.80 -28.85 11.27
C GLY A 227 18.59 -29.68 10.26
N HIS A 228 18.16 -29.66 8.99
CA HIS A 228 18.88 -30.28 7.87
C HIS A 228 20.27 -29.65 7.66
N PHE A 229 20.36 -28.32 7.70
CA PHE A 229 21.67 -27.64 7.62
C PHE A 229 22.64 -28.06 8.74
N LYS A 230 22.12 -28.39 9.92
CA LYS A 230 22.91 -28.81 11.07
C LYS A 230 23.29 -30.31 11.04
N SER A 231 22.53 -31.15 10.32
CA SER A 231 22.92 -32.54 10.09
C SER A 231 24.01 -32.66 9.02
N ASP A 232 23.93 -31.84 7.96
CA ASP A 232 24.87 -31.89 6.85
C ASP A 232 26.27 -31.37 7.23
N TYR A 233 26.36 -30.48 8.23
CA TYR A 233 27.62 -30.02 8.82
C TYR A 233 28.23 -30.98 9.85
N LYS A 234 27.49 -32.00 10.31
CA LYS A 234 28.02 -33.01 11.24
C LYS A 234 28.68 -34.20 10.55
N SER A 235 28.53 -34.34 9.23
CA SER A 235 29.21 -35.36 8.44
C SER A 235 30.59 -34.94 7.94
N ASP A 236 30.99 -33.68 8.08
CA ASP A 236 32.31 -33.23 7.63
C ASP A 236 32.82 -32.04 8.46
N SER A 237 33.55 -32.34 9.55
CA SER A 237 34.71 -31.59 10.01
C SER A 237 35.10 -32.01 11.43
N GLY A 238 36.24 -32.67 11.52
CA GLY A 238 37.06 -32.57 12.73
C GLY A 238 37.46 -31.11 12.97
N SER A 239 37.45 -30.73 14.24
CA SER A 239 38.24 -29.66 14.84
C SER A 239 38.34 -28.33 14.08
N SER A 240 37.46 -27.37 14.43
CA SER A 240 37.86 -25.96 14.50
C SER A 240 36.83 -25.14 15.28
N SER A 241 37.29 -24.51 16.36
CA SER A 241 36.53 -23.62 17.24
C SER A 241 36.22 -22.29 16.53
N VAL A 242 34.94 -21.98 16.31
CA VAL A 242 34.50 -20.62 15.98
C VAL A 242 33.52 -20.12 17.04
N LYS A 243 33.93 -19.06 17.74
CA LYS A 243 33.19 -18.33 18.77
C LYS A 243 31.93 -17.70 18.16
N GLY A 244 30.80 -17.87 18.84
CA GLY A 244 29.52 -17.30 18.46
C GLY A 244 29.51 -15.77 18.56
N LEU A 245 28.94 -15.12 17.54
CA LEU A 245 28.53 -13.72 17.59
C LEU A 245 27.08 -13.67 18.08
N ALA A 246 26.91 -13.22 19.33
CA ALA A 246 25.62 -12.85 19.89
C ALA A 246 25.12 -11.56 19.23
N TYR A 247 23.87 -11.58 18.77
CA TYR A 247 23.18 -10.41 18.23
C TYR A 247 22.49 -9.65 19.36
N THR A 248 22.90 -8.40 19.59
CA THR A 248 22.26 -7.45 20.52
C THR A 248 21.42 -6.43 19.72
N PRO A 249 20.10 -6.33 19.92
CA PRO A 249 19.31 -5.27 19.33
C PRO A 249 19.31 -4.04 20.25
N GLY A 250 19.86 -2.93 19.77
CA GLY A 250 19.75 -1.64 20.46
C GLY A 250 20.34 -0.48 19.67
N ARG A 251 19.47 0.38 19.12
CA ARG A 251 19.67 1.83 19.03
C ARG A 251 18.32 2.50 18.80
N ASN A 252 17.76 3.03 19.89
CA ASN A 252 16.75 4.08 19.85
C ASN A 252 17.36 5.30 19.15
N VAL A 253 16.60 5.92 18.27
CA VAL A 253 16.93 7.24 17.69
C VAL A 253 16.01 8.25 18.36
N GLU A 254 16.57 9.02 19.29
CA GLU A 254 15.96 10.20 19.89
C GLU A 254 15.86 11.31 18.84
N TRP A 255 14.64 11.61 18.38
CA TRP A 255 14.28 12.91 17.81
C TRP A 255 12.82 13.20 18.09
N LEU A 256 12.50 13.68 19.30
CA LEU A 256 11.31 14.46 19.59
C LEU A 256 11.64 15.34 20.81
N GLN A 257 12.20 16.52 20.54
CA GLN A 257 12.18 17.59 21.54
C GLN A 257 10.74 18.01 21.75
N THR A 258 10.34 17.93 23.01
CA THR A 258 9.12 18.44 23.64
C THR A 258 8.83 19.88 23.24
N VAL A 259 7.67 20.12 22.62
CA VAL A 259 7.02 21.43 22.64
C VAL A 259 6.22 21.50 23.95
N GLN A 260 6.60 22.41 24.84
CA GLN A 260 5.82 22.72 26.04
C GLN A 260 4.60 23.59 25.68
N PRO A 261 3.47 23.44 26.37
CA PRO A 261 2.34 24.35 26.22
C PRO A 261 2.63 25.69 26.90
N GLU A 262 2.48 26.79 26.15
CA GLU A 262 2.53 28.14 26.71
C GLU A 262 1.34 28.39 27.65
N THR A 263 1.64 28.90 28.84
CA THR A 263 0.68 29.43 29.81
C THR A 263 0.01 30.71 29.27
N PRO A 264 -1.29 30.94 29.55
CA PRO A 264 -1.97 32.14 29.11
C PRO A 264 -1.53 33.36 29.92
N VAL A 265 -1.30 34.47 29.21
CA VAL A 265 -1.10 35.80 29.80
C VAL A 265 -2.48 36.38 30.12
N SER A 266 -2.71 36.69 31.39
CA SER A 266 -3.87 37.45 31.86
C SER A 266 -3.78 38.89 31.36
N VAL A 267 -4.89 39.42 30.83
CA VAL A 267 -5.17 40.86 30.71
C VAL A 267 -6.41 41.16 31.54
#